data_AF-A0A175YPF8-F1
#
_entry.id   AF-A0A175YPF8-F1
#
_cell.length_a   1.000
_cell.length_b   1.000
_cell.length_c   1.000
_cell.angle_alpha   90.00
_cell.angle_beta   90.00
_cell.angle_gamma   90.00
#
_symmetry.space_group_name_H-M   'P 1'
#
loop_
_entity.id
_entity.type
_entity.pdbx_description
1 polymer ?
#
loop_
_entity_poly.entity_id
_entity_poly.type
_entity_poly.pdbx_seq_one_letter_code
_entity_poly.pdbx_strand_id
1 'polypeptide(L)'
;MNELQNSPPTKKRKICTSMSPLILLDVDIILKICSLLQEDGFIDLFFFIQVWFPFQTSETLATLLNNLDWSRVHEVVEPFKNLECRVFNNFVKHSAEIGVKGAMCYVSCKNLIKAKNPQHHLQILKSISAHDSMSFLAYHIFHTLYHPSTLRENAVILHAKCATDSEFRAKVEKNCTTLKGRYRKYNCNRYYRPDIFPQNGVCSSFVSGEDHNMDVFGLGCSYKEIVNSSCSECMILMMNFKIFRGY
;
A
#
# COMPACT_ATOMS: atom_id res chain seq x y z
N MET A 1 61.51 11.53 25.85
CA MET A 1 60.67 10.98 26.92
C MET A 1 59.24 11.44 26.68
N ASN A 2 58.43 10.49 26.22
CA ASN A 2 56.97 10.33 26.18
C ASN A 2 56.05 11.55 26.14
N GLU A 3 55.46 11.73 24.95
CA GLU A 3 54.17 12.38 24.72
C GLU A 3 53.04 11.56 25.37
N LEU A 4 52.24 12.22 26.22
CA LEU A 4 50.99 11.70 26.76
C LEU A 4 49.90 11.80 25.68
N GLN A 5 49.66 10.71 24.97
CA GLN A 5 48.48 10.55 24.12
C GLN A 5 47.22 10.41 24.99
N ASN A 6 46.46 11.49 25.10
CA ASN A 6 45.07 11.44 25.54
C ASN A 6 44.22 10.82 24.43
N SER A 7 44.02 9.51 24.50
CA SER A 7 43.01 8.83 23.69
C SER A 7 41.61 9.13 24.28
N PRO A 8 40.61 9.46 23.46
CA PRO A 8 39.26 9.71 23.95
C PRO A 8 38.67 8.42 24.54
N PRO A 9 37.82 8.50 25.58
CA PRO A 9 37.23 7.31 26.16
C PRO A 9 36.36 6.63 25.10
N THR A 10 36.78 5.45 24.66
CA THR A 10 35.94 4.54 23.90
C THR A 10 34.74 4.21 24.78
N LYS A 11 33.58 4.82 24.49
CA LYS A 11 32.31 4.40 25.07
C LYS A 11 32.11 2.94 24.71
N LYS A 12 32.52 2.03 25.59
CA LYS A 12 32.09 0.64 25.53
C LYS A 12 30.57 0.67 25.54
N ARG A 13 29.95 0.31 24.42
CA ARG A 13 28.52 -0.04 24.40
C ARG A 13 28.34 -1.06 25.52
N LYS A 14 27.59 -0.70 26.56
CA LYS A 14 27.07 -1.69 27.51
C LYS A 14 26.28 -2.69 26.68
N ILE A 15 26.82 -3.89 26.50
CA ILE A 15 26.04 -5.03 26.07
C ILE A 15 25.12 -5.30 27.25
N CYS A 16 23.87 -4.88 27.13
CA CYS A 16 22.85 -5.17 28.12
C CYS A 16 22.53 -6.66 27.98
N THR A 17 23.15 -7.51 28.80
CA THR A 17 22.76 -8.92 28.98
C THR A 17 21.51 -9.00 29.86
N SER A 18 20.47 -8.25 29.49
CA SER A 18 19.10 -8.50 29.92
C SER A 18 18.42 -9.10 28.70
N MET A 19 18.36 -10.43 28.65
CA MET A 19 17.52 -11.14 27.68
C MET A 19 16.06 -10.84 28.06
N SER A 20 15.56 -9.69 27.61
CA SER A 20 14.16 -9.29 27.81
C SER A 20 13.27 -10.42 27.28
N PRO A 21 12.24 -10.86 28.03
CA PRO A 21 11.35 -11.94 27.61
C PRO A 21 10.78 -11.74 26.20
N LEU A 22 10.58 -10.48 25.79
CA LEU A 22 10.11 -10.09 24.45
C LEU A 22 11.07 -10.47 23.31
N ILE A 23 12.38 -10.54 23.55
CA ILE A 23 13.39 -10.87 22.54
C ILE A 23 13.34 -12.36 22.18
N LEU A 24 12.85 -13.19 23.12
CA LEU A 24 12.79 -14.65 23.01
C LEU A 24 11.42 -15.18 22.56
N LEU A 25 10.44 -14.30 22.37
CA LEU A 25 9.12 -14.71 21.91
C LEU A 25 9.18 -15.20 20.47
N ASP A 26 8.39 -16.24 20.20
CA ASP A 26 8.18 -16.77 18.87
C ASP A 26 7.61 -15.69 17.93
N VAL A 27 8.03 -15.70 16.67
CA VAL A 27 7.62 -14.73 15.64
C VAL A 27 6.10 -14.68 15.49
N ASP A 28 5.40 -15.80 15.66
CA ASP A 28 3.93 -15.84 15.57
C ASP A 28 3.25 -15.10 16.72
N ILE A 29 3.86 -15.14 17.92
CA ILE A 29 3.39 -14.36 19.08
C ILE A 29 3.65 -12.88 18.81
N ILE A 30 4.83 -12.55 18.28
CA ILE A 30 5.19 -11.18 17.90
C ILE A 30 4.24 -10.65 16.82
N LEU A 31 3.85 -11.47 15.84
CA LEU A 31 2.88 -11.11 14.80
C LEU A 31 1.50 -10.77 15.38
N LYS A 32 1.02 -11.58 16.33
CA LYS A 32 -0.24 -11.33 17.03
C LYS A 32 -0.18 -10.01 17.81
N ILE A 33 0.91 -9.76 18.53
CA ILE A 33 1.13 -8.48 19.22
C ILE A 33 1.11 -7.33 18.22
N CYS A 34 1.86 -7.42 17.12
CA CYS A 34 1.90 -6.38 16.11
C CYS A 34 0.52 -6.13 15.48
N SER A 35 -0.25 -7.19 15.23
CA SER A 35 -1.61 -7.08 14.66
C SER A 35 -2.57 -6.37 15.62
N LEU A 36 -2.48 -6.65 16.92
CA LEU A 36 -3.24 -5.93 17.95
C LEU A 36 -2.81 -4.46 18.05
N LEU A 37 -1.51 -4.19 18.07
CA LEU A 37 -1.00 -2.80 18.11
C LEU A 37 -1.39 -2.01 16.85
N GLN A 38 -1.53 -2.68 15.70
CA GLN A 38 -2.05 -2.07 14.47
C GLN A 38 -3.52 -1.67 14.57
N GLU A 39 -4.30 -2.22 15.51
CA GLU A 39 -5.67 -1.79 15.76
C GLU A 39 -5.74 -0.44 16.45
N ASP A 40 -4.82 -0.20 17.39
CA ASP A 40 -4.78 1.01 18.21
C ASP A 40 -4.01 2.16 17.54
N GLY A 41 -3.07 1.84 16.63
CA GLY A 41 -2.41 2.82 15.77
C GLY A 41 -0.94 2.53 15.50
N PHE A 42 -0.37 3.22 14.51
CA PHE A 42 1.02 3.00 14.08
C PHE A 42 2.07 3.30 15.18
N ILE A 43 1.77 4.18 16.14
CA ILE A 43 2.74 4.64 17.15
C ILE A 43 3.15 3.51 18.08
N ASP A 44 2.20 2.73 18.59
CA ASP A 44 2.50 1.65 19.54
C ASP A 44 3.22 0.50 18.84
N LEU A 45 2.80 0.18 17.61
CA LEU A 45 3.56 -0.72 16.74
C LEU A 45 5.00 -0.23 16.55
N PHE A 46 5.18 1.07 16.29
CA PHE A 46 6.51 1.64 16.08
C PHE A 46 7.39 1.53 17.33
N PHE A 47 6.89 1.87 18.52
CA PHE A 47 7.66 1.74 19.76
C PHE A 47 8.03 0.30 20.05
N PHE A 48 7.10 -0.63 19.84
CA PHE A 48 7.37 -2.06 19.97
C PHE A 48 8.48 -2.52 19.01
N ILE A 49 8.37 -2.14 17.74
CA ILE A 49 9.36 -2.40 16.69
C ILE A 49 10.73 -1.82 17.05
N GLN A 50 10.82 -0.59 17.57
CA GLN A 50 12.09 0.03 17.96
C GLN A 50 12.82 -0.73 19.06
N VAL A 51 12.08 -1.29 20.02
CA VAL A 51 12.66 -2.05 21.13
C VAL A 51 13.06 -3.45 20.67
N TRP A 52 12.28 -4.07 19.80
CA TRP A 52 12.49 -5.46 19.40
C TRP A 52 13.52 -5.62 18.27
N PHE A 53 13.50 -4.74 17.27
CA PHE A 53 14.29 -4.87 16.03
C PHE A 53 15.80 -4.99 16.22
N PRO A 54 16.44 -4.22 17.12
CA PRO A 54 17.90 -4.28 17.29
C PRO A 54 18.43 -5.66 17.72
N PHE A 55 17.55 -6.56 18.18
CA PHE A 55 17.90 -7.87 18.69
C PHE A 55 17.56 -9.03 17.74
N GLN A 56 17.08 -8.72 16.53
CA GLN A 56 16.58 -9.71 15.58
C GLN A 56 17.41 -9.73 14.29
N THR A 57 17.36 -10.86 13.58
CA THR A 57 18.01 -10.98 12.27
C THR A 57 17.19 -10.28 11.19
N SER A 58 17.85 -9.83 10.11
CA SER A 58 17.15 -9.23 8.97
C SER A 58 16.08 -10.15 8.35
N GLU A 59 16.29 -11.47 8.38
CA GLU A 59 15.34 -12.46 7.89
C GLU A 59 14.09 -12.55 8.78
N THR A 60 14.28 -12.57 10.10
CA THR A 60 13.20 -12.54 11.08
C THR A 60 12.38 -11.26 10.94
N LEU A 61 13.06 -10.12 10.77
CA LEU A 61 12.41 -8.82 10.55
C LEU A 61 11.63 -8.80 9.24
N ALA A 62 12.21 -9.29 8.14
CA ALA A 62 11.53 -9.38 6.86
C ALA A 62 10.30 -10.30 6.94
N THR A 63 10.41 -11.43 7.65
CA THR A 63 9.28 -12.34 7.87
C THR A 63 8.16 -11.67 8.65
N LEU A 64 8.48 -11.02 9.78
CA LEU A 64 7.50 -10.29 10.58
C LEU A 64 6.82 -9.21 9.73
N LEU A 65 7.61 -8.34 9.12
CA LEU A 65 7.14 -7.17 8.40
C LEU A 65 6.33 -7.53 7.15
N ASN A 66 6.66 -8.61 6.44
CA ASN A 66 5.86 -9.06 5.28
C ASN A 66 4.49 -9.60 5.68
N ASN A 67 4.31 -10.03 6.92
CA ASN A 67 3.03 -10.54 7.45
C ASN A 67 2.21 -9.46 8.18
N LEU A 68 2.73 -8.23 8.31
CA LEU A 68 1.96 -7.10 8.83
C LEU A 68 0.89 -6.63 7.84
N ASP A 69 -0.21 -6.08 8.38
CA ASP A 69 -1.24 -5.48 7.54
C ASP A 69 -0.87 -4.06 7.07
N TRP A 70 -0.13 -3.97 5.96
CA TRP A 70 0.29 -2.70 5.35
C TRP A 70 -0.85 -1.81 4.84
N SER A 71 -2.08 -2.34 4.81
CA SER A 71 -3.26 -1.52 4.55
C SER A 71 -3.71 -0.72 5.76
N ARG A 72 -3.23 -1.01 6.97
CA ARG A 72 -3.58 -0.26 8.20
C ARG A 72 -2.42 0.58 8.74
N VAL A 73 -1.19 0.19 8.37
CA VAL A 73 0.06 0.91 8.72
C VAL A 73 0.02 2.40 8.33
N HIS A 74 -0.81 2.79 7.36
CA HIS A 74 -0.91 4.17 6.89
C HIS A 74 -2.04 5.00 7.52
N GLU A 75 -2.93 4.38 8.32
CA GLU A 75 -4.02 5.00 9.07
C GLU A 75 -3.45 5.72 10.31
N VAL A 76 -2.51 6.63 10.07
CA VAL A 76 -2.05 7.55 11.11
C VAL A 76 -3.23 8.42 11.49
N VAL A 77 -3.75 8.21 12.70
CA VAL A 77 -4.69 9.10 13.36
C VAL A 77 -4.00 10.47 13.48
N GLU A 78 -4.40 11.44 12.66
CA GLU A 78 -3.90 12.81 12.75
C GLU A 78 -4.30 13.39 14.12
N PRO A 79 -3.31 13.75 14.97
CA PRO A 79 -2.95 15.17 15.04
C PRO A 79 -1.45 15.51 15.16
N PHE A 80 -0.52 14.55 15.21
CA PHE A 80 0.90 14.85 15.54
C PHE A 80 1.79 15.07 14.30
N LYS A 81 1.67 16.27 13.75
CA LYS A 81 2.02 16.65 12.37
C LYS A 81 3.45 16.51 11.86
N ASN A 82 4.48 16.13 12.64
CA ASN A 82 5.86 16.12 12.09
C ASN A 82 6.76 14.95 12.51
N LEU A 83 6.81 14.59 13.80
CA LEU A 83 7.72 13.54 14.26
C LEU A 83 7.26 12.17 13.78
N GLU A 84 6.00 11.82 14.01
CA GLU A 84 5.40 10.56 13.57
C GLU A 84 5.45 10.40 12.05
N CYS A 85 5.24 11.48 11.30
CA CYS A 85 5.36 11.45 9.84
C CYS A 85 6.81 11.16 9.40
N ARG A 86 7.82 11.78 10.02
CA ARG A 86 9.24 11.50 9.72
C ARG A 86 9.61 10.06 10.09
N VAL A 87 9.21 9.64 11.29
CA VAL A 87 9.39 8.31 11.83
C VAL A 87 8.77 7.26 10.90
N PHE A 88 7.52 7.45 10.52
CA PHE A 88 6.79 6.59 9.60
C PHE A 88 7.48 6.51 8.23
N ASN A 89 7.86 7.65 7.64
CA ASN A 89 8.55 7.64 6.35
C ASN A 89 9.91 6.92 6.43
N ASN A 90 10.65 7.05 7.55
CA ASN A 90 11.90 6.34 7.76
C ASN A 90 11.67 4.84 7.95
N PHE A 91 10.64 4.44 8.71
CA PHE A 91 10.24 3.05 8.88
C PHE A 91 9.88 2.41 7.53
N VAL A 92 9.05 3.08 6.73
CA VAL A 92 8.68 2.63 5.38
C VAL A 92 9.91 2.51 4.48
N LYS A 93 10.80 3.51 4.50
CA LYS A 93 12.03 3.51 3.70
C LYS A 93 12.91 2.33 4.06
N HIS A 94 13.19 2.13 5.35
CA HIS A 94 14.01 1.02 5.82
C HIS A 94 13.38 -0.34 5.49
N SER A 95 12.07 -0.48 5.70
CA SER A 95 11.33 -1.72 5.38
C SER A 95 11.40 -2.03 3.87
N ALA A 96 11.33 -1.00 3.01
CA ALA A 96 11.48 -1.18 1.58
C ALA A 96 12.92 -1.55 1.18
N GLU A 97 13.93 -0.99 1.84
CA GLU A 97 15.36 -1.31 1.60
C GLU A 97 15.69 -2.78 1.92
N ILE A 98 15.03 -3.37 2.93
CA ILE A 98 15.20 -4.79 3.28
C ILE A 98 14.22 -5.73 2.53
N GLY A 99 13.49 -5.23 1.54
CA GLY A 99 12.66 -6.05 0.65
C GLY A 99 11.26 -6.39 1.16
N VAL A 100 10.70 -5.64 2.11
CA VAL A 100 9.32 -5.86 2.57
C VAL A 100 8.34 -5.42 1.48
N LYS A 101 7.54 -6.36 0.97
CA LYS A 101 6.65 -6.17 -0.18
C LYS A 101 5.64 -5.06 0.05
N GLY A 102 4.98 -5.03 1.22
CA GLY A 102 4.01 -3.99 1.55
C GLY A 102 4.62 -2.58 1.62
N ALA A 103 5.87 -2.47 2.09
CA ALA A 103 6.62 -1.20 2.09
C ALA A 103 7.03 -0.78 0.68
N MET A 104 7.53 -1.72 -0.14
CA MET A 104 7.87 -1.49 -1.54
C MET A 104 6.64 -1.04 -2.35
N CYS A 105 5.49 -1.67 -2.11
CA CYS A 105 4.19 -1.27 -2.64
C CYS A 105 3.85 0.17 -2.26
N TYR A 106 4.00 0.52 -0.98
CA TYR A 106 3.74 1.86 -0.46
C TYR A 106 4.58 2.92 -1.15
N VAL A 107 5.90 2.72 -1.20
CA VAL A 107 6.86 3.64 -1.83
C VAL A 107 6.55 3.80 -3.31
N SER A 108 6.28 2.69 -4.00
CA SER A 108 6.00 2.71 -5.43
C SER A 108 4.69 3.43 -5.74
N CYS A 109 3.61 3.16 -5.01
CA CYS A 109 2.35 3.89 -5.14
C CYS A 109 2.56 5.40 -4.90
N LYS A 110 3.26 5.78 -3.83
CA LYS A 110 3.55 7.19 -3.50
C LYS A 110 4.29 7.90 -4.65
N ASN A 111 5.28 7.25 -5.24
CA ASN A 111 6.06 7.84 -6.33
C ASN A 111 5.28 7.87 -7.66
N LEU A 112 4.46 6.85 -7.94
CA LEU A 112 3.53 6.84 -9.08
C LEU A 112 2.51 7.97 -8.95
N ILE A 113 1.85 8.14 -7.80
CA ILE A 113 0.91 9.26 -7.58
C ILE A 113 1.58 10.62 -7.85
N LYS A 114 2.88 10.75 -7.52
CA LYS A 114 3.67 11.98 -7.75
C LYS A 114 4.34 12.04 -9.12
N ALA A 115 4.06 11.10 -10.02
CA ALA A 115 4.68 10.95 -11.34
C ALA A 115 6.22 10.93 -11.32
N LYS A 116 6.82 10.36 -10.27
CA LYS A 116 8.28 10.23 -10.12
C LYS A 116 8.73 8.87 -10.60
N ASN A 117 9.58 8.85 -11.63
CA ASN A 117 10.11 7.63 -12.26
C ASN A 117 9.07 6.51 -12.45
N PRO A 118 7.98 6.75 -13.22
CA PRO A 118 6.85 5.82 -13.27
C PRO A 118 7.22 4.41 -13.72
N GLN A 119 8.08 4.28 -14.74
CA GLN A 119 8.46 2.97 -15.28
C GLN A 119 9.17 2.12 -14.24
N HIS A 120 10.10 2.69 -13.47
CA HIS A 120 10.79 1.98 -12.40
C HIS A 120 9.81 1.44 -11.34
N HIS A 121 8.88 2.29 -10.89
CA HIS A 121 7.92 1.89 -9.86
C HIS A 121 6.84 0.93 -10.37
N LEU A 122 6.47 0.99 -11.65
CA LEU A 122 5.65 -0.04 -12.28
C LEU A 122 6.36 -1.40 -12.29
N GLN A 123 7.66 -1.44 -12.58
CA GLN A 123 8.43 -2.70 -12.54
C GLN A 123 8.54 -3.27 -11.12
N ILE A 124 8.70 -2.42 -10.10
CA ILE A 124 8.67 -2.85 -8.69
C ILE A 124 7.30 -3.45 -8.35
N LEU A 125 6.20 -2.76 -8.67
CA LEU A 125 4.87 -3.31 -8.40
C LEU A 125 4.63 -4.63 -9.14
N LYS A 126 5.10 -4.74 -10.39
CA LYS A 126 5.03 -5.97 -11.19
C LYS A 126 5.83 -7.11 -10.56
N SER A 127 7.01 -6.86 -10.00
CA SER A 127 7.86 -7.92 -9.44
C SER A 127 7.31 -8.50 -8.14
N ILE A 128 6.51 -7.73 -7.39
CA ILE A 128 5.92 -8.17 -6.11
C ILE A 128 4.44 -8.55 -6.21
N SER A 129 3.77 -8.30 -7.35
CA SER A 129 2.33 -8.51 -7.55
C SER A 129 1.88 -9.96 -7.40
N ALA A 130 2.76 -10.93 -7.67
CA ALA A 130 2.44 -12.35 -7.54
C ALA A 130 2.12 -12.78 -6.09
N HIS A 131 2.56 -12.00 -5.10
CA HIS A 131 2.46 -12.34 -3.69
C HIS A 131 1.75 -11.30 -2.84
N ASP A 132 1.36 -10.16 -3.41
CA ASP A 132 0.72 -9.06 -2.68
C ASP A 132 -0.47 -8.52 -3.48
N SER A 133 -1.67 -8.72 -2.92
CA SER A 133 -2.94 -8.32 -3.55
C SER A 133 -3.01 -6.81 -3.83
N MET A 134 -2.47 -6.00 -2.91
CA MET A 134 -2.47 -4.54 -3.06
C MET A 134 -1.55 -4.10 -4.20
N SER A 135 -0.37 -4.71 -4.33
CA SER A 135 0.57 -4.44 -5.42
C SER A 135 0.04 -4.91 -6.76
N PHE A 136 -0.64 -6.06 -6.81
CA PHE A 136 -1.33 -6.53 -8.01
C PHE A 136 -2.37 -5.52 -8.50
N LEU A 137 -3.28 -5.08 -7.61
CA LEU A 137 -4.28 -4.07 -7.93
C LEU A 137 -3.61 -2.76 -8.39
N ALA A 138 -2.65 -2.26 -7.62
CA ALA A 138 -1.95 -1.01 -7.91
C ALA A 138 -1.20 -1.08 -9.25
N TYR A 139 -0.54 -2.20 -9.56
CA TYR A 139 0.15 -2.39 -10.83
C TYR A 139 -0.80 -2.23 -11.99
N HIS A 140 -1.90 -2.99 -12.03
CA HIS A 140 -2.83 -2.94 -13.16
C HIS A 140 -3.50 -1.57 -13.29
N ILE A 141 -3.85 -0.91 -12.18
CA ILE A 141 -4.41 0.44 -12.19
C ILE A 141 -3.40 1.45 -12.74
N PHE A 142 -2.20 1.54 -12.17
CA PHE A 142 -1.21 2.52 -12.63
C PHE A 142 -0.68 2.19 -14.03
N HIS A 143 -0.60 0.92 -14.42
CA HIS A 143 -0.20 0.52 -15.76
C HIS A 143 -1.18 1.07 -16.80
N THR A 144 -2.49 0.96 -16.56
CA THR A 144 -3.49 1.62 -17.42
C THR A 144 -3.39 3.13 -17.43
N LEU A 145 -3.07 3.76 -16.29
CA LEU A 145 -2.94 5.21 -16.19
C LEU A 145 -1.77 5.76 -17.02
N TYR A 146 -0.62 5.07 -16.99
CA TYR A 146 0.58 5.47 -17.73
C TYR A 146 0.63 4.94 -19.17
N HIS A 147 -0.07 3.85 -19.44
CA HIS A 147 -0.15 3.22 -20.76
C HIS A 147 -1.62 2.89 -21.10
N PRO A 148 -2.43 3.87 -21.54
CA PRO A 148 -3.86 3.67 -21.79
C PRO A 148 -4.21 2.54 -22.77
N SER A 149 -3.33 2.22 -23.72
CA SER A 149 -3.47 1.09 -24.64
C SER A 149 -3.55 -0.28 -23.93
N THR A 150 -3.10 -0.37 -22.69
CA THR A 150 -3.11 -1.59 -21.87
C THR A 150 -4.40 -1.77 -21.09
N LEU A 151 -5.39 -0.87 -21.23
CA LEU A 151 -6.66 -0.90 -20.50
C LEU A 151 -7.33 -2.27 -20.58
N ARG A 152 -7.58 -2.76 -21.80
CA ARG A 152 -8.29 -4.02 -22.04
C ARG A 152 -7.56 -5.22 -21.48
N GLU A 153 -6.24 -5.30 -21.66
CA GLU A 153 -5.42 -6.40 -21.14
C GLU A 153 -5.45 -6.44 -19.61
N ASN A 154 -5.16 -5.30 -18.96
CA ASN A 154 -5.17 -5.19 -17.50
C ASN A 154 -6.56 -5.45 -16.92
N ALA A 155 -7.60 -4.98 -17.61
CA ALA A 155 -8.99 -5.22 -17.25
C ALA A 155 -9.31 -6.72 -17.21
N VAL A 156 -8.96 -7.45 -18.26
CA VAL A 156 -9.17 -8.91 -18.34
C VAL A 156 -8.40 -9.64 -17.25
N ILE A 157 -7.14 -9.28 -17.01
CA ILE A 157 -6.32 -9.90 -15.97
C ILE A 157 -6.93 -9.68 -14.58
N LEU A 158 -7.31 -8.43 -14.27
CA LEU A 158 -7.91 -8.08 -12.98
C LEU A 158 -9.26 -8.78 -12.80
N HIS A 159 -10.06 -8.87 -13.86
CA HIS A 159 -11.38 -9.50 -13.83
C HIS A 159 -11.27 -11.01 -13.59
N ALA A 160 -10.36 -11.68 -14.30
CA ALA A 160 -10.04 -13.07 -14.08
C ALA A 160 -9.54 -13.31 -12.65
N LYS A 161 -8.71 -12.42 -12.10
CA LYS A 161 -8.24 -12.53 -10.71
C LYS A 161 -9.40 -12.39 -9.71
N CYS A 162 -10.31 -11.43 -9.90
CA CYS A 162 -11.53 -11.30 -9.08
C CYS A 162 -12.43 -12.55 -9.17
N ALA A 163 -12.53 -13.17 -10.33
CA ALA A 163 -13.38 -14.33 -10.55
C ALA A 163 -12.81 -15.62 -9.92
N THR A 164 -11.47 -15.76 -9.91
CA THR A 164 -10.80 -17.02 -9.54
C THR A 164 -10.20 -17.01 -8.13
N ASP A 165 -9.90 -15.83 -7.58
CA ASP A 165 -9.28 -15.68 -6.26
C ASP A 165 -10.28 -15.07 -5.27
N SER A 166 -10.86 -15.91 -4.42
CA SER A 166 -11.85 -15.49 -3.42
C SER A 166 -11.26 -14.56 -2.36
N GLU A 167 -9.99 -14.72 -2.01
CA GLU A 167 -9.32 -13.90 -1.01
C GLU A 167 -9.06 -12.50 -1.57
N PHE A 168 -8.55 -12.42 -2.80
CA PHE A 168 -8.40 -11.17 -3.52
C PHE A 168 -9.74 -10.44 -3.63
N ARG A 169 -10.78 -11.15 -4.09
CA ARG A 169 -12.15 -10.60 -4.23
C ARG A 169 -12.69 -10.04 -2.91
N ALA A 170 -12.50 -10.74 -1.80
CA ALA A 170 -12.92 -10.27 -0.48
C ALA A 170 -12.13 -9.02 -0.03
N LYS A 171 -10.88 -8.86 -0.47
CA LYS A 171 -10.01 -7.72 -0.15
C LYS A 171 -10.12 -6.54 -1.13
N VAL A 172 -10.88 -6.64 -2.22
CA VAL A 172 -10.98 -5.58 -3.25
C VAL A 172 -11.35 -4.23 -2.65
N GLU A 173 -12.42 -4.17 -1.86
CA GLU A 173 -12.88 -2.93 -1.24
C GLU A 173 -11.81 -2.31 -0.35
N LYS A 174 -11.17 -3.12 0.50
CA LYS A 174 -10.10 -2.70 1.40
C LYS A 174 -8.89 -2.15 0.62
N ASN A 175 -8.48 -2.85 -0.44
CA ASN A 175 -7.34 -2.46 -1.27
C ASN A 175 -7.63 -1.18 -2.07
N CYS A 176 -8.82 -1.05 -2.65
CA CYS A 176 -9.27 0.18 -3.31
C CYS A 176 -9.30 1.36 -2.33
N THR A 177 -9.86 1.15 -1.14
CA THR A 177 -9.93 2.19 -0.08
C THR A 177 -8.54 2.61 0.39
N THR A 178 -7.63 1.64 0.56
CA THR A 178 -6.22 1.88 0.86
C THR A 178 -5.54 2.73 -0.22
N LEU A 179 -5.73 2.37 -1.49
CA LEU A 179 -5.13 3.11 -2.59
C LEU A 179 -5.69 4.53 -2.69
N LYS A 180 -7.00 4.69 -2.49
CA LYS A 180 -7.69 5.98 -2.40
C LYS A 180 -7.12 6.85 -1.28
N GLY A 181 -6.92 6.29 -0.09
CA GLY A 181 -6.31 6.99 1.06
C GLY A 181 -4.92 7.50 0.74
N ARG A 182 -4.07 6.64 0.13
CA ARG A 182 -2.74 7.02 -0.34
C ARG A 182 -2.79 8.10 -1.42
N TYR A 183 -3.69 7.97 -2.39
CA TYR A 183 -3.90 8.97 -3.45
C TYR A 183 -4.28 10.33 -2.86
N ARG A 184 -5.29 10.39 -1.99
CA ARG A 184 -5.70 11.63 -1.29
C ARG A 184 -4.55 12.27 -0.50
N LYS A 185 -3.75 11.47 0.20
CA LYS A 185 -2.60 11.94 0.99
C LYS A 185 -1.47 12.54 0.13
N TYR A 186 -1.24 11.99 -1.06
CA TYR A 186 -0.06 12.32 -1.87
C TYR A 186 -0.33 13.10 -3.14
N ASN A 187 -1.59 13.21 -3.55
CA ASN A 187 -2.00 14.05 -4.66
C ASN A 187 -2.04 15.51 -4.21
N CYS A 188 -0.96 16.23 -4.50
CA CYS A 188 -0.85 17.67 -4.26
C CYS A 188 -1.35 18.41 -5.50
N ASN A 189 -2.66 18.59 -5.65
CA ASN A 189 -3.30 19.45 -6.67
C ASN A 189 -2.66 19.46 -8.07
N ARG A 190 -2.85 18.38 -8.84
CA ARG A 190 -2.80 18.48 -10.31
C ARG A 190 -4.16 18.15 -10.90
N TYR A 191 -4.88 19.22 -11.22
CA TYR A 191 -5.98 19.21 -12.18
C TYR A 191 -5.47 18.66 -13.51
N TYR A 192 -5.72 17.39 -13.79
CA TYR A 192 -5.88 16.84 -15.14
C TYR A 192 -6.55 15.48 -14.95
N ARG A 193 -7.89 15.46 -14.98
CA ARG A 193 -8.65 14.22 -15.11
C ARG A 193 -8.52 13.74 -16.55
N PRO A 194 -8.16 12.49 -16.81
CA PRO A 194 -8.57 11.86 -18.05
C PRO A 194 -10.10 11.73 -18.03
N ASP A 195 -10.73 12.25 -19.07
CA ASP A 195 -12.11 11.94 -19.40
C ASP A 195 -12.24 10.47 -19.84
N ILE A 196 -13.50 10.02 -19.89
CA ILE A 196 -14.02 8.66 -20.19
C ILE A 196 -14.46 7.91 -18.92
N PHE A 197 -15.78 7.79 -18.71
CA PHE A 197 -16.37 6.87 -17.73
C PHE A 197 -17.72 6.29 -18.21
N PRO A 198 -17.89 4.95 -18.15
CA PRO A 198 -19.19 4.34 -17.98
C PRO A 198 -19.65 4.53 -16.53
N GLN A 199 -20.81 5.15 -16.37
CA GLN A 199 -21.50 5.29 -15.09
C GLN A 199 -22.50 4.13 -14.95
N ASN A 200 -22.65 3.60 -13.74
CA ASN A 200 -23.64 2.57 -13.37
C ASN A 200 -23.39 1.12 -13.86
N GLY A 201 -22.15 0.72 -14.08
CA GLY A 201 -21.84 -0.67 -14.46
C GLY A 201 -22.40 -1.08 -15.84
N VAL A 202 -22.91 -0.10 -16.60
CA VAL A 202 -23.30 -0.28 -18.00
C VAL A 202 -22.04 -0.26 -18.85
N CYS A 203 -21.90 -1.27 -19.71
CA CYS A 203 -20.72 -1.42 -20.54
C CYS A 203 -20.51 -0.20 -21.46
N SER A 204 -19.36 0.49 -21.38
CA SER A 204 -19.02 1.59 -22.31
C SER A 204 -19.02 1.16 -23.77
N SER A 205 -18.87 -0.14 -24.03
CA SER A 205 -18.94 -0.75 -25.37
C SER A 205 -20.38 -1.02 -25.87
N PHE A 206 -21.41 -0.82 -25.02
CA PHE A 206 -22.82 -1.06 -25.37
C PHE A 206 -23.65 0.22 -25.60
N VAL A 207 -23.01 1.40 -25.66
CA VAL A 207 -23.74 2.68 -25.76
C VAL A 207 -23.83 3.15 -27.22
N SER A 208 -24.99 2.92 -27.82
CA SER A 208 -25.48 3.63 -29.00
C SER A 208 -25.97 5.02 -28.60
N GLY A 209 -25.21 6.05 -28.95
CA GLY A 209 -25.75 7.32 -29.48
C GLY A 209 -26.53 8.29 -28.59
N GLU A 210 -26.99 7.96 -27.38
CA GLU A 210 -27.79 8.89 -26.55
C GLU A 210 -27.26 9.07 -25.14
N ASP A 211 -27.46 10.29 -24.64
CA ASP A 211 -26.88 10.87 -23.44
C ASP A 211 -26.80 9.94 -22.23
N HIS A 212 -25.66 10.05 -21.54
CA HIS A 212 -25.30 9.33 -20.33
C HIS A 212 -26.51 9.15 -19.39
N ASN A 213 -26.84 7.90 -19.06
CA ASN A 213 -27.75 7.59 -17.96
C ASN A 213 -27.08 8.04 -16.66
N MET A 214 -27.35 9.31 -16.36
CA MET A 214 -26.99 10.03 -15.16
C MET A 214 -27.41 9.18 -13.97
N ASP A 215 -26.45 8.83 -13.14
CA ASP A 215 -26.75 8.68 -11.73
C ASP A 215 -27.29 10.03 -11.24
N VAL A 216 -28.61 10.20 -11.28
CA VAL A 216 -29.30 11.44 -10.90
C VAL A 216 -28.95 11.83 -9.44
N PHE A 217 -28.44 10.88 -8.65
CA PHE A 217 -28.15 11.03 -7.22
C PHE A 217 -26.65 11.06 -6.88
N GLY A 218 -25.75 10.80 -7.84
CA GLY A 218 -24.29 10.80 -7.64
C GLY A 218 -23.76 9.75 -6.64
N LEU A 219 -24.50 8.68 -6.37
CA LEU A 219 -24.17 7.61 -5.42
C LEU A 219 -23.02 6.70 -5.91
N GLY A 220 -22.83 6.56 -7.22
CA GLY A 220 -21.84 5.68 -7.86
C GLY A 220 -22.09 4.17 -7.59
N CYS A 221 -21.26 3.31 -8.17
CA CYS A 221 -21.41 1.84 -8.03
C CYS A 221 -20.93 1.30 -6.67
N SER A 222 -21.64 0.37 -6.05
CA SER A 222 -21.16 -0.39 -4.89
C SER A 222 -19.99 -1.32 -5.26
N TYR A 223 -19.15 -1.68 -4.29
CA TYR A 223 -18.10 -2.70 -4.53
C TYR A 223 -18.69 -4.05 -4.95
N LYS A 224 -19.91 -4.36 -4.49
CA LYS A 224 -20.67 -5.54 -4.94
C LYS A 224 -20.95 -5.49 -6.43
N GLU A 225 -21.33 -4.34 -6.99
CA GLU A 225 -21.54 -4.19 -8.43
C GLU A 225 -20.22 -4.23 -9.20
N ILE A 226 -19.15 -3.67 -8.64
CA ILE A 226 -17.81 -3.73 -9.24
C ILE A 226 -17.36 -5.18 -9.41
N VAL A 227 -17.38 -5.98 -8.33
CA VAL A 227 -16.89 -7.38 -8.37
C VAL A 227 -17.79 -8.31 -9.20
N ASN A 228 -19.07 -7.95 -9.37
CA ASN A 228 -20.02 -8.72 -10.17
C ASN A 228 -20.17 -8.20 -11.62
N SER A 229 -19.37 -7.20 -12.02
CA SER A 229 -19.38 -6.67 -13.38
C SER A 229 -19.05 -7.77 -14.40
N SER A 230 -19.90 -7.94 -15.41
CA SER A 230 -19.64 -8.86 -16.53
C SER A 230 -18.62 -8.31 -17.53
N CYS A 231 -18.50 -6.98 -17.62
CA CYS A 231 -17.50 -6.31 -18.46
C CYS A 231 -16.24 -6.01 -17.64
N SER A 232 -15.10 -6.54 -18.11
CA SER A 232 -13.80 -6.35 -17.48
C SER A 232 -13.35 -4.88 -17.51
N GLU A 233 -13.54 -4.19 -18.64
CA GLU A 233 -13.16 -2.77 -18.78
C GLU A 233 -13.99 -1.88 -17.85
N CYS A 234 -15.28 -2.18 -17.69
CA CYS A 234 -16.11 -1.43 -16.74
C CYS A 234 -15.69 -1.67 -15.30
N MET A 235 -15.28 -2.88 -14.95
CA MET A 235 -14.78 -3.19 -13.62
C MET A 235 -13.59 -2.30 -13.25
N ILE A 236 -12.55 -2.22 -14.10
CA ILE A 236 -11.36 -1.41 -13.80
C ILE A 236 -11.67 0.09 -13.83
N LEU A 237 -12.56 0.55 -14.72
CA LEU A 237 -12.99 1.95 -14.75
C LEU A 237 -13.75 2.33 -13.48
N MET A 238 -14.67 1.48 -13.01
CA MET A 238 -15.36 1.70 -11.73
C MET A 238 -14.39 1.71 -10.54
N MET A 239 -13.39 0.83 -10.50
CA MET A 239 -12.33 0.86 -9.48
C MET A 239 -11.54 2.18 -9.53
N ASN A 240 -11.13 2.62 -10.72
CA ASN A 240 -10.45 3.89 -10.92
C ASN A 240 -11.28 5.08 -10.43
N PHE A 241 -12.60 5.07 -10.67
CA PHE A 241 -13.51 6.08 -10.16
C PHE A 241 -13.46 6.16 -8.62
N LYS A 242 -13.58 5.01 -7.93
CA LYS A 242 -13.53 4.96 -6.46
C LYS A 242 -12.22 5.46 -5.89
N ILE A 243 -11.11 5.16 -6.56
CA ILE A 243 -9.77 5.50 -6.08
C ILE A 243 -9.43 6.97 -6.34
N PHE A 244 -9.70 7.48 -7.53
CA PHE A 244 -9.19 8.78 -7.96
C PHE A 244 -10.21 9.92 -7.87
N ARG A 245 -11.51 9.64 -7.94
CA ARG A 245 -12.57 10.66 -7.84
C ARG A 245 -13.27 10.64 -6.48
N GLY A 246 -13.37 9.46 -5.87
CA GLY A 246 -14.08 9.28 -4.62
C GLY A 246 -15.60 9.31 -4.78
N TYR A 247 -16.28 9.03 -3.67
CA TYR A 247 -17.66 9.43 -3.44
C TYR A 247 -17.61 10.87 -2.92
#